data_AF-A0A2J6W0W7-F1
#
_entry.id   AF-A0A2J6W0W7-F1
#
_cell.length_a   1.000
_cell.length_b   1.000
_cell.length_c   1.000
_cell.angle_alpha   90.00
_cell.angle_beta   90.00
_cell.angle_gamma   90.00
#
_symmetry.space_group_name_H-M   'P 1'
#
loop_
_entity.id
_entity.type
_entity.pdbx_description
1 polymer ?
#
loop_
_entity_poly.entity_id
_entity_poly.type
_entity_poly.pdbx_seq_one_letter_code
_entity_poly.pdbx_strand_id
1 'polypeptide(L)'
;MNLLIYLLGFISLLELALIIYLYISNWRQRVKLDNMKSSIEMLANEKAKVISMESIEKARRDAVQQSKSVITGKVYEQFAPYFPNFHYNPKDARFIGSPIDYIVFDGLSDGKVKSIYFIEIKSGKSKLTNKEGSIKNAIEKNQVYFETIAFD
;
A
#
# COMPACT_ATOMS: atom_id res chain seq x y z
N MET A 1 -28.25 -18.31 83.68
CA MET A 1 -27.21 -18.97 82.86
C MET A 1 -27.74 -19.40 81.49
N ASN A 2 -28.87 -20.12 81.40
CA ASN A 2 -29.39 -20.65 80.13
C ASN A 2 -29.84 -19.59 79.10
N LEU A 3 -30.49 -18.49 79.51
CA LEU A 3 -30.97 -17.44 78.59
C LEU A 3 -29.83 -16.75 77.81
N LEU A 4 -28.70 -16.49 78.46
CA LEU A 4 -27.53 -15.86 77.85
C LEU A 4 -26.94 -16.73 76.73
N ILE A 5 -26.94 -18.06 76.92
CA ILE A 5 -26.44 -19.03 75.95
C ILE A 5 -27.33 -19.04 74.70
N TYR A 6 -28.66 -19.01 74.87
CA TYR A 6 -29.59 -18.94 73.74
C TYR A 6 -29.47 -17.63 72.96
N LEU A 7 -29.27 -16.50 73.65
CA LEU A 7 -29.07 -15.20 73.00
C LEU A 7 -27.77 -15.15 72.18
N LEU A 8 -26.68 -15.69 72.72
CA LEU A 8 -25.40 -15.78 71.99
C LEU A 8 -25.53 -16.68 70.74
N GLY A 9 -26.16 -17.85 70.88
CA GLY A 9 -26.41 -18.74 69.73
C GLY A 9 -27.26 -18.09 68.65
N PHE A 10 -28.26 -17.31 69.04
CA PHE A 10 -29.11 -16.57 68.10
C PHE A 10 -28.34 -15.47 67.36
N ILE A 11 -27.49 -14.71 68.06
CA ILE A 11 -26.63 -13.68 67.44
C ILE A 11 -25.67 -14.32 66.43
N SER A 12 -25.01 -15.43 66.79
CA SER A 12 -24.12 -16.15 65.88
C SER A 12 -24.85 -16.68 64.63
N LEU A 13 -26.10 -17.12 64.75
CA LEU A 13 -26.91 -17.53 63.61
C LEU A 13 -27.27 -16.36 62.70
N LEU A 14 -27.58 -15.18 63.26
CA LEU A 14 -27.86 -13.98 62.49
C LEU A 14 -26.62 -13.49 61.73
N GLU A 15 -25.45 -13.49 62.38
CA GLU A 15 -24.19 -13.14 61.74
C GLU A 15 -23.84 -14.10 60.61
N LEU A 16 -24.01 -15.42 60.84
CA LEU A 16 -23.79 -16.43 59.82
C LEU A 16 -24.73 -16.22 58.61
N ALA A 17 -26.01 -15.97 58.86
CA ALA A 17 -26.99 -15.69 57.80
C ALA A 17 -26.61 -14.44 57.00
N LEU A 18 -26.14 -13.39 57.68
CA LEU A 18 -25.67 -12.15 57.04
C LEU A 18 -24.44 -12.41 56.17
N ILE A 19 -23.46 -13.17 56.66
CA ILE A 19 -22.25 -13.53 55.89
C ILE A 19 -22.64 -14.32 54.64
N ILE A 20 -23.55 -15.29 54.75
CA ILE A 20 -24.03 -16.08 53.61
C ILE A 20 -24.73 -15.18 52.59
N TYR A 21 -25.58 -14.27 53.04
CA TYR A 21 -26.25 -13.31 52.15
C TYR A 21 -25.26 -12.41 51.41
N LEU A 22 -24.27 -11.85 52.13
CA LEU A 22 -23.23 -11.02 51.54
C LEU A 22 -22.35 -11.80 50.56
N TYR A 23 -22.03 -13.06 50.88
CA TYR A 23 -21.28 -13.94 49.99
C TYR A 23 -22.04 -14.20 48.67
N ILE A 24 -23.32 -14.58 48.76
CA ILE A 24 -24.15 -14.87 47.58
C ILE A 24 -24.36 -13.61 46.73
N SER A 25 -24.65 -12.47 47.36
CA SER A 25 -24.87 -11.21 46.65
C SER A 25 -23.61 -10.74 45.92
N ASN A 26 -22.44 -10.86 46.55
CA ASN A 26 -21.15 -10.53 45.93
C ASN A 26 -20.79 -11.49 44.79
N TRP A 27 -21.01 -12.80 44.98
CA TRP A 27 -20.83 -13.81 43.93
C TRP A 27 -21.70 -13.49 42.71
N ARG A 28 -22.98 -13.14 42.94
CA ARG A 28 -23.91 -12.79 41.86
C ARG A 28 -23.48 -11.54 41.08
N GLN A 29 -22.92 -10.54 41.75
CA GLN A 29 -22.38 -9.35 41.09
C GLN A 29 -21.15 -9.67 40.23
N ARG A 30 -20.24 -10.51 40.73
CA ARG A 30 -19.06 -10.95 39.96
C ARG A 30 -19.45 -11.65 38.66
N VAL A 31 -20.36 -12.61 38.73
CA VAL A 31 -20.85 -13.32 37.53
C VAL A 31 -21.44 -12.35 36.50
N LYS A 32 -22.20 -11.34 36.95
CA LYS A 32 -22.77 -10.33 36.05
C LYS A 32 -21.69 -9.46 35.39
N LEU A 33 -20.65 -9.08 36.13
CA LEU A 33 -19.53 -8.29 35.59
C LEU A 33 -18.73 -9.08 34.56
N ASP A 34 -18.46 -10.35 34.80
CA ASP A 34 -17.70 -11.20 33.88
C ASP A 34 -18.45 -11.39 32.55
N ASN A 35 -19.77 -11.61 32.61
CA ASN A 35 -20.60 -11.69 31.40
C ASN A 35 -20.67 -10.36 30.63
N MET A 36 -20.62 -9.23 31.33
CA MET A 36 -20.65 -7.91 30.68
C MET A 36 -19.31 -7.59 30.02
N LYS A 37 -18.19 -7.93 30.68
CA LYS A 37 -16.85 -7.84 30.10
C LYS A 37 -16.73 -8.69 28.84
N SER A 38 -17.17 -9.96 28.90
CA SER A 38 -17.10 -10.85 27.73
C SER A 38 -17.93 -10.32 26.55
N SER A 39 -19.09 -9.70 26.82
CA SER A 39 -19.92 -9.09 25.77
C SER A 39 -19.23 -7.87 25.13
N ILE A 40 -18.55 -7.04 25.92
CA ILE A 40 -17.78 -5.88 25.44
C ILE A 40 -16.59 -6.34 24.61
N GLU A 41 -15.84 -7.35 25.07
CA GLU A 41 -14.71 -7.92 24.34
C GLU A 41 -15.15 -8.54 23.02
N MET A 42 -16.28 -9.27 23.01
CA MET A 42 -16.84 -9.84 21.79
C MET A 42 -17.21 -8.75 20.78
N LEU A 43 -17.85 -7.66 21.24
CA LEU A 43 -18.20 -6.53 20.38
C LEU A 43 -16.95 -5.81 19.83
N ALA A 44 -15.91 -5.66 20.66
CA ALA A 44 -14.65 -5.05 20.27
C ALA A 44 -13.92 -5.90 19.22
N ASN A 45 -13.85 -7.21 19.42
CA ASN A 45 -13.24 -8.14 18.47
C ASN A 45 -14.02 -8.21 17.15
N GLU A 46 -15.35 -8.20 17.20
CA GLU A 46 -16.17 -8.20 15.98
C GLU A 46 -15.96 -6.92 15.16
N LYS A 47 -15.95 -5.75 15.83
CA LYS A 47 -15.64 -4.48 15.17
C LYS A 47 -14.22 -4.46 14.61
N ALA A 48 -13.24 -4.93 15.36
CA ALA A 48 -11.85 -5.02 14.90
C ALA A 48 -11.71 -5.92 13.67
N LYS A 49 -12.43 -7.04 13.64
CA LYS A 49 -12.48 -7.97 12.50
C LYS A 49 -13.07 -7.31 11.26
N VAL A 50 -14.20 -6.61 11.40
CA VAL A 50 -14.82 -5.87 10.27
C VAL A 50 -13.88 -4.81 9.71
N ILE A 51 -13.29 -3.97 10.58
CA ILE A 51 -12.32 -2.93 10.16
C ILE A 51 -11.10 -3.56 9.48
N SER A 52 -10.60 -4.68 10.00
CA SER A 52 -9.49 -5.41 9.38
C SER A 52 -9.86 -5.92 7.97
N MET A 53 -11.03 -6.52 7.80
CA MET A 53 -11.49 -7.00 6.50
C MET A 53 -11.64 -5.86 5.48
N GLU A 54 -12.24 -4.73 5.87
CA GLU A 54 -12.38 -3.55 5.01
C GLU A 54 -11.02 -2.97 4.58
N SER A 55 -10.07 -2.88 5.51
CA SER A 55 -8.72 -2.38 5.22
C SER A 55 -7.93 -3.31 4.29
N ILE A 56 -8.05 -4.62 4.48
CA ILE A 56 -7.45 -5.63 3.59
C ILE A 56 -8.05 -5.53 2.18
N GLU A 57 -9.37 -5.39 2.06
CA GLU A 57 -10.01 -5.22 0.75
C GLU A 57 -9.55 -3.94 0.05
N LYS A 58 -9.48 -2.82 0.77
CA LYS A 58 -9.00 -1.55 0.22
C LYS A 58 -7.55 -1.67 -0.26
N ALA A 59 -6.66 -2.18 0.59
CA ALA A 59 -5.26 -2.40 0.23
C ALA A 59 -5.12 -3.31 -1.01
N ARG A 60 -5.94 -4.36 -1.11
CA ARG A 60 -5.96 -5.25 -2.27
C ARG A 60 -6.40 -4.53 -3.54
N ARG A 61 -7.46 -3.71 -3.48
CA ARG A 61 -7.94 -2.93 -4.63
C ARG A 61 -6.89 -1.92 -5.08
N ASP A 62 -6.28 -1.21 -4.15
CA ASP A 62 -5.24 -0.20 -4.42
C ASP A 62 -4.01 -0.87 -5.06
N ALA A 63 -3.56 -2.01 -4.53
CA ALA A 63 -2.44 -2.77 -5.09
C ALA A 63 -2.72 -3.25 -6.53
N VAL A 64 -3.94 -3.71 -6.82
CA VAL A 64 -4.34 -4.11 -8.18
C VAL A 64 -4.34 -2.92 -9.14
N GLN A 65 -4.86 -1.76 -8.71
CA GLN A 65 -4.86 -0.55 -9.54
C GLN A 65 -3.43 -0.05 -9.82
N GLN A 66 -2.59 0.00 -8.78
CA GLN A 66 -1.21 0.41 -8.92
C GLN A 66 -0.43 -0.55 -9.83
N SER A 67 -0.59 -1.85 -9.64
CA SER A 67 0.04 -2.88 -10.47
C SER A 67 -0.39 -2.73 -11.95
N LYS A 68 -1.68 -2.54 -12.22
CA LYS A 68 -2.18 -2.30 -13.58
C LYS A 68 -1.54 -1.07 -14.21
N SER A 69 -1.46 0.05 -13.48
CA SER A 69 -0.85 1.28 -13.97
C SER A 69 0.64 1.09 -14.31
N VAL A 70 1.39 0.46 -13.41
CA VAL A 70 2.83 0.18 -13.60
C VAL A 70 3.08 -0.79 -14.77
N ILE A 71 2.31 -1.88 -14.84
CA ILE A 71 2.43 -2.87 -15.93
C ILE A 71 2.11 -2.19 -17.27
N THR A 72 1.03 -1.42 -17.31
CA THR A 72 0.62 -0.69 -18.51
C THR A 72 1.73 0.29 -18.95
N GLY A 73 2.29 1.08 -18.04
CA GLY A 73 3.41 1.99 -18.33
C GLY A 73 4.60 1.27 -18.98
N LYS A 74 5.04 0.15 -18.41
CA LYS A 74 6.14 -0.66 -18.97
C LYS A 74 5.85 -1.23 -20.35
N VAL A 75 4.60 -1.63 -20.60
CA VAL A 75 4.18 -2.08 -21.94
C VAL A 75 4.18 -0.90 -22.91
N TYR A 76 3.71 0.27 -22.50
CA TYR A 76 3.77 1.47 -23.34
C TYR A 76 5.22 1.83 -23.70
N GLU A 77 6.14 1.74 -22.75
CA GLU A 77 7.57 1.95 -22.98
C GLU A 77 8.11 0.97 -24.03
N GLN A 78 7.87 -0.34 -23.91
CA GLN A 78 8.45 -1.31 -24.85
C GLN A 78 7.82 -1.33 -26.24
N PHE A 79 6.54 -0.99 -26.34
CA PHE A 79 5.78 -1.02 -27.59
C PHE A 79 5.50 0.36 -28.16
N ALA A 80 6.14 1.41 -27.62
CA ALA A 80 5.98 2.80 -28.05
C ALA A 80 6.00 2.97 -29.59
N PRO A 81 6.93 2.34 -30.33
CA PRO A 81 7.03 2.51 -31.77
C PRO A 81 5.82 2.06 -32.57
N TYR A 82 4.95 1.23 -32.00
CA TYR A 82 3.78 0.68 -32.69
C TYR A 82 2.48 1.42 -32.36
N PHE A 83 2.52 2.43 -31.48
CA PHE A 83 1.34 3.23 -31.16
C PHE A 83 1.16 4.41 -32.13
N PRO A 84 -0.10 4.87 -32.37
CA PRO A 84 -0.40 5.91 -33.35
C PRO A 84 0.33 7.24 -33.16
N ASN A 85 0.73 7.56 -31.93
CA ASN A 85 1.40 8.82 -31.59
C ASN A 85 2.92 8.78 -31.83
N PHE A 86 3.49 7.63 -32.21
CA PHE A 86 4.90 7.52 -32.53
C PHE A 86 5.11 7.89 -34.00
N HIS A 87 5.46 9.16 -34.24
CA HIS A 87 5.54 9.72 -35.59
C HIS A 87 6.79 9.30 -36.38
N TYR A 88 7.63 8.41 -35.85
CA TYR A 88 8.89 8.00 -36.46
C TYR A 88 8.81 6.58 -37.01
N ASN A 89 9.68 6.26 -37.96
CA ASN A 89 9.82 4.89 -38.46
C ASN A 89 10.33 3.96 -37.34
N PRO A 90 9.59 2.91 -36.97
CA PRO A 90 10.02 1.98 -35.92
C PRO A 90 11.35 1.28 -36.22
N LYS A 91 11.73 1.13 -37.51
CA LYS A 91 13.02 0.53 -37.91
C LYS A 91 14.22 1.41 -37.55
N ASP A 92 13.99 2.71 -37.38
CA ASP A 92 15.00 3.71 -37.06
C ASP A 92 15.12 3.96 -35.55
N ALA A 93 14.19 3.41 -34.76
CA ALA A 93 14.18 3.51 -33.31
C ALA A 93 15.04 2.42 -32.66
N ARG A 94 15.79 2.77 -31.62
CA ARG A 94 16.53 1.85 -30.75
C ARG A 94 16.10 2.08 -29.31
N PHE A 95 15.64 1.00 -28.67
CA PHE A 95 15.30 1.02 -27.25
C PHE A 95 16.58 1.03 -26.40
N ILE A 96 16.63 1.92 -25.42
CA ILE A 96 17.72 2.08 -24.45
C ILE A 96 17.18 1.83 -23.02
N GLY A 97 16.04 2.43 -22.68
CA GLY A 97 15.44 2.42 -21.35
C GLY A 97 15.92 3.57 -20.45
N SER A 98 15.60 3.51 -19.15
CA SER A 98 15.90 4.61 -18.22
C SER A 98 17.36 5.08 -18.26
N PRO A 99 17.63 6.41 -18.34
CA PRO A 99 16.69 7.53 -18.19
C PRO A 99 16.11 8.11 -19.51
N ILE A 100 16.31 7.45 -20.66
CA ILE A 100 15.74 7.84 -21.96
C ILE A 100 15.33 6.58 -22.73
N ASP A 101 14.03 6.34 -22.89
CA ASP A 101 13.54 5.08 -23.45
C ASP A 101 14.04 4.74 -24.87
N TYR A 102 14.09 5.71 -25.78
CA TYR A 102 14.50 5.49 -27.17
C TYR A 102 15.47 6.55 -27.70
N ILE A 103 16.31 6.09 -28.64
CA ILE A 103 17.00 6.96 -29.60
C ILE A 103 16.50 6.61 -31.00
N VAL A 104 16.01 7.61 -31.73
CA VAL A 104 15.59 7.47 -33.13
C VAL A 104 16.61 8.10 -34.04
N PHE A 105 17.16 7.31 -34.96
CA PHE A 105 18.08 7.75 -36.00
C PHE A 105 17.29 7.95 -37.31
N ASP A 106 16.55 9.05 -37.43
CA ASP A 106 15.61 9.27 -38.54
C ASP A 106 16.30 9.19 -39.91
N GLY A 107 15.85 8.26 -40.76
CA GLY A 107 16.45 7.96 -42.07
C GLY A 107 17.54 6.89 -42.06
N LEU A 108 17.81 6.25 -40.92
CA LEU A 108 18.80 5.16 -40.82
C LEU A 108 18.46 3.99 -41.75
N SER A 109 17.20 3.59 -41.82
CA SER A 109 16.72 2.53 -42.72
C SER A 109 16.80 2.90 -44.21
N ASP A 110 16.84 4.20 -44.53
CA ASP A 110 17.09 4.72 -45.87
C ASP A 110 18.61 4.87 -46.17
N GLY A 111 19.48 4.51 -45.23
CA GLY A 111 20.94 4.54 -45.35
C GLY A 111 21.59 5.88 -45.02
N LYS A 112 20.82 6.91 -44.63
CA LYS A 112 21.37 8.22 -44.23
C LYS A 112 20.56 8.85 -43.11
N VAL A 113 21.20 8.98 -41.94
CA VAL A 113 20.61 9.65 -40.78
C VAL A 113 20.50 11.16 -41.04
N LYS A 114 19.29 11.70 -40.90
CA LYS A 114 18.97 13.13 -41.05
C LYS A 114 19.00 13.85 -39.71
N SER A 115 18.48 13.20 -38.68
CA SER A 115 18.37 13.74 -37.32
C SER A 115 18.36 12.60 -36.30
N ILE A 116 18.73 12.94 -35.06
CA ILE A 116 18.72 12.01 -33.93
C ILE A 116 17.77 12.56 -32.87
N TYR A 117 16.77 11.77 -32.48
CA TYR A 117 15.82 12.13 -31.43
C TYR A 117 16.02 11.28 -30.19
N PHE A 118 16.11 11.93 -29.03
CA PHE A 118 16.05 11.28 -27.72
C PHE A 118 14.60 11.34 -27.25
N ILE A 119 13.98 10.19 -27.02
CA ILE A 119 12.56 10.07 -26.73
C ILE A 119 12.37 9.37 -25.39
N GLU A 120 11.69 10.06 -24.48
CA GLU A 120 11.20 9.50 -23.23
C GLU A 120 9.69 9.29 -23.33
N ILE A 121 9.21 8.09 -23.02
CA ILE A 121 7.80 7.72 -23.12
C ILE A 121 7.14 7.93 -21.77
N LYS A 122 6.12 8.77 -21.73
CA LYS A 122 5.33 9.05 -20.54
C LYS A 122 3.90 8.52 -20.71
N SER A 123 3.39 7.83 -19.70
CA SER A 123 2.00 7.36 -19.66
C SER A 123 1.15 8.22 -18.73
N GLY A 124 -0.06 8.59 -19.17
CA GLY A 124 -0.99 9.39 -18.38
C GLY A 124 -0.47 10.80 -18.07
N LYS A 125 -0.35 11.15 -16.78
CA LYS A 125 0.06 12.48 -16.30
C LYS A 125 1.50 12.53 -15.75
N SER A 126 2.32 11.53 -16.06
CA SER A 126 3.70 11.47 -15.55
C SER A 126 4.55 12.61 -16.12
N LYS A 127 5.26 13.32 -15.22
CA LYS A 127 6.22 14.39 -15.58
C LYS A 127 7.62 13.81 -15.75
N LEU A 128 8.52 14.60 -16.35
CA LEU A 128 9.94 14.26 -16.41
C LEU A 128 10.53 14.16 -15.00
N THR A 129 11.38 13.16 -14.77
CA THR A 129 12.20 13.06 -13.56
C THR A 129 13.35 14.07 -13.60
N ASN A 130 13.99 14.32 -12.45
CA ASN A 130 15.16 15.21 -12.39
C ASN A 130 16.30 14.75 -13.32
N LYS A 131 16.49 13.43 -13.48
CA LYS A 131 17.50 12.85 -14.37
C LYS A 131 17.15 13.09 -15.85
N GLU A 132 15.93 12.77 -16.25
CA GLU A 132 15.42 13.04 -17.60
C GLU A 132 15.48 14.53 -17.95
N GLY A 133 15.06 15.39 -17.01
CA GLY A 133 15.10 16.84 -17.17
C GLY A 133 16.53 17.37 -17.34
N SER A 134 17.50 16.82 -16.62
CA SER A 134 18.91 17.16 -16.78
C SER A 134 19.43 16.80 -18.18
N ILE A 135 19.01 15.64 -18.73
CA ILE A 135 19.40 15.20 -20.08
C ILE A 135 18.76 16.09 -21.13
N LYS A 136 17.45 16.37 -21.02
CA LYS A 136 16.74 17.33 -21.89
C LYS A 136 17.47 18.68 -21.94
N ASN A 137 17.85 19.21 -20.77
CA ASN A 137 18.57 20.48 -20.68
C ASN A 137 19.95 20.42 -21.38
N ALA A 138 20.68 19.32 -21.27
CA ALA A 138 21.97 19.15 -21.95
C ALA A 138 21.78 19.14 -23.48
N ILE A 139 20.75 18.43 -23.98
CA ILE A 139 20.39 18.39 -25.40
C ILE A 139 20.01 19.78 -25.90
N GLU A 140 19.13 20.49 -25.18
CA GLU A 140 18.69 21.85 -25.55
C GLU A 140 19.83 22.87 -25.56
N LYS A 141 20.88 22.63 -24.77
CA LYS A 141 22.11 23.43 -24.76
C LYS A 141 23.15 22.98 -25.79
N ASN A 142 22.81 22.07 -26.70
CA ASN A 142 23.71 21.47 -27.70
C ASN A 142 24.94 20.79 -27.09
N GLN A 143 24.83 20.25 -25.87
CA GLN A 143 25.91 19.53 -25.19
C GLN A 143 25.85 18.03 -25.51
N VAL A 144 25.78 17.71 -26.80
CA VAL A 144 25.70 16.34 -27.33
C VAL A 144 26.91 16.12 -28.24
N TYR A 145 27.68 15.08 -27.95
CA TYR A 145 28.97 14.83 -28.59
C TYR A 145 29.04 13.40 -29.13
N PHE A 146 29.77 13.21 -30.22
CA PHE A 146 30.08 11.90 -30.78
C PHE A 146 31.54 11.58 -30.49
N GLU A 147 31.81 10.43 -29.88
CA GLU A 147 33.16 9.95 -29.55
C GLU A 147 33.27 8.47 -29.93
N THR A 148 34.43 8.07 -30.43
CA THR A 148 34.76 6.66 -30.73
C THR A 148 35.93 6.25 -29.86
N ILE A 149 35.69 5.28 -28.96
CA ILE A 149 36.72 4.71 -28.10
C ILE A 149 37.03 3.31 -28.64
N ALA A 150 38.27 3.09 -29.06
CA ALA A 150 38.76 1.79 -29.47
C ALA A 150 39.54 1.16 -28.30
N PHE A 151 39.34 -0.14 -28.09
CA PHE A 151 40.15 -0.95 -27.18
C PHE A 151 40.84 -2.01 -28.03
N ASP A 152 42.16 -2.07 -27.93
CA ASP A 152 43.01 -3.03 -28.63
C ASP A 152 42.97 -4.43 -27.96
#